data_AF-A0A212CBU8-F1
#
_entry.id   AF-A0A212CBU8-F1
#
_cell.length_a   1.000
_cell.length_b   1.000
_cell.length_c   1.000
_cell.angle_alpha   90.00
_cell.angle_beta   90.00
_cell.angle_gamma   90.00
#
_symmetry.space_group_name_H-M   'P 1'
#
loop_
_entity.id
_entity.type
_entity.pdbx_description
1 polymer ?
#
loop_
_entity_poly.entity_id
_entity_poly.type
_entity_poly.pdbx_seq_one_letter_code
_entity_poly.pdbx_strand_id
1 'polypeptide(L)'
;MKNAMACDLVGIMNLYSAAGRLAKPFSIHFAYAGISEVNQPAELMPQFSTIEYVIQRGASSPLIFLYVVDTCLEEDDLQALKESLQMSLSLLPPDALVGLITFGRMVQVHELSCEGISKSYVFRGTKDLTAKQIQDMLGLTKPAMPVQPVRPAQPQERPSVSSRFLQPIHKIDMNLTDLLGELQRDPWPVPQGKRPLRSTGVALSIAVGLLEGTFPNTGARIMLFTGGPPTQGPGMVVGDELKVPIRSWHDIEKDNARFMKKAT
;
A
#
# COMPACT_ATOMS: atom_id res chain seq x y z
N MET A 1 60.69 -7.42 -21.17
CA MET A 1 60.96 -6.69 -19.92
C MET A 1 59.60 -6.35 -19.32
N LYS A 2 59.03 -7.20 -18.46
CA LYS A 2 59.25 -7.31 -17.00
C LYS A 2 59.07 -5.97 -16.27
N ASN A 3 57.94 -5.87 -15.58
CA ASN A 3 57.67 -5.23 -14.28
C ASN A 3 56.23 -5.65 -13.94
N ALA A 4 55.89 -6.72 -13.21
CA ALA A 4 56.52 -7.39 -12.08
C ALA A 4 56.89 -6.42 -10.94
N MET A 5 55.87 -5.82 -10.34
CA MET A 5 55.88 -5.35 -8.95
C MET A 5 54.75 -6.15 -8.26
N ALA A 6 55.09 -7.28 -7.64
CA ALA A 6 55.25 -7.37 -6.18
C ALA A 6 53.95 -6.88 -5.49
N CYS A 7 52.96 -7.74 -5.22
CA CYS A 7 53.01 -8.72 -4.13
C CYS A 7 53.76 -8.15 -2.93
N ASP A 8 53.09 -7.26 -2.18
CA ASP A 8 53.33 -7.18 -0.75
C ASP A 8 52.02 -7.52 -0.03
N LEU A 9 52.13 -8.62 0.70
CA LEU A 9 51.16 -9.17 1.63
C LEU A 9 50.91 -8.13 2.72
N VAL A 10 49.73 -7.51 2.75
CA VAL A 10 49.21 -6.95 4.00
C VAL A 10 47.76 -7.40 4.13
N GLY A 11 47.55 -8.39 5.01
CA GLY A 11 46.26 -8.68 5.62
C GLY A 11 45.24 -9.39 4.75
N ILE A 12 45.53 -10.63 4.33
CA ILE A 12 44.45 -11.59 4.07
C ILE A 12 43.84 -11.91 5.45
N MET A 13 42.92 -11.07 5.94
CA MET A 13 41.98 -11.52 6.96
C MET A 13 41.16 -12.64 6.32
N ASN A 14 41.39 -13.86 6.78
CA ASN A 14 40.62 -15.05 6.39
C ASN A 14 39.16 -14.86 6.82
N LEU A 15 38.37 -14.16 6.00
CA LEU A 15 36.93 -14.22 6.04
C LEU A 15 36.51 -15.56 5.46
N TYR A 16 36.38 -16.55 6.33
CA TYR A 16 35.67 -17.76 6.00
C TYR A 16 34.22 -17.39 5.68
N SER A 17 33.90 -17.33 4.39
CA SER A 17 32.51 -17.31 3.94
C SER A 17 31.83 -18.59 4.44
N ALA A 18 30.54 -18.50 4.82
CA ALA A 18 29.71 -19.63 5.24
C ALA A 18 29.73 -20.86 4.29
N ALA A 19 30.28 -20.72 3.08
CA ALA A 19 30.42 -21.77 2.08
C ALA A 19 31.86 -22.22 1.80
N GLY A 20 32.86 -21.86 2.62
CA GLY A 20 34.26 -22.29 2.45
C GLY A 20 34.91 -21.89 1.13
N ARG A 21 34.38 -20.88 0.44
CA ARG A 21 34.88 -20.42 -0.87
C ARG A 21 36.15 -19.57 -0.73
N LEU A 22 37.10 -19.81 -1.63
CA LEU A 22 38.36 -19.10 -1.78
C LEU A 22 38.14 -17.57 -1.83
N ALA A 23 39.05 -16.83 -1.20
CA ALA A 23 39.05 -15.39 -1.00
C ALA A 23 38.47 -14.61 -2.18
N LYS A 24 37.34 -13.92 -1.96
CA LYS A 24 36.85 -12.92 -2.91
C LYS A 24 37.79 -11.72 -2.81
N PRO A 25 38.31 -11.18 -3.93
CA PRO A 25 38.99 -9.90 -3.88
C PRO A 25 38.01 -8.86 -3.31
N PHE A 26 38.47 -8.01 -2.40
CA PHE A 26 37.67 -6.90 -1.88
C PHE A 26 37.15 -6.06 -3.06
N SER A 27 35.88 -5.65 -2.99
CA SER A 27 35.28 -4.81 -4.03
C SER A 27 36.14 -3.56 -4.24
N ILE A 28 36.33 -3.17 -5.51
CA ILE A 28 37.09 -2.00 -6.00
C ILE A 28 36.51 -0.64 -5.55
N HIS A 29 35.67 -0.63 -4.52
CA HIS A 29 35.14 0.58 -3.93
C HIS A 29 36.29 1.31 -3.22
N PHE A 30 36.49 2.59 -3.52
CA PHE A 30 37.57 3.44 -2.99
C PHE A 30 37.70 3.37 -1.46
N ALA A 31 36.59 3.06 -0.77
CA ALA A 31 36.51 2.88 0.69
C ALA A 31 37.34 1.70 1.24
N TYR A 32 37.63 0.67 0.43
CA TYR A 32 38.42 -0.50 0.86
C TYR A 32 39.90 -0.42 0.47
N ALA A 33 40.30 0.63 -0.26
CA ALA A 33 41.68 0.77 -0.75
C ALA A 33 42.71 1.07 0.37
N GLY A 34 42.26 1.57 1.52
CA GLY A 34 43.10 1.93 2.68
C GLY A 34 42.94 1.01 3.89
N ILE A 35 42.48 -0.23 3.68
CA ILE A 35 42.32 -1.21 4.76
C ILE A 35 43.68 -1.59 5.37
N SER A 36 43.78 -1.57 6.69
CA SER A 36 44.97 -2.03 7.42
C SER A 36 44.56 -2.68 8.75
N GLU A 37 45.48 -3.34 9.45
CA GLU A 37 45.17 -3.98 10.75
C GLU A 37 44.62 -3.00 11.79
N VAL A 38 45.02 -1.72 11.72
CA VAL A 38 44.56 -0.64 12.59
C VAL A 38 43.34 0.12 12.04
N ASN A 39 43.03 -0.05 10.75
CA ASN A 39 41.92 0.60 10.06
C ASN A 39 41.11 -0.45 9.30
N GLN A 40 40.41 -1.29 10.06
CA GLN A 40 39.54 -2.33 9.53
C GLN A 40 38.14 -1.75 9.30
N PRO A 41 37.45 -2.17 8.23
CA PRO A 41 36.08 -1.78 8.00
C PRO A 41 35.17 -2.40 9.07
N ALA A 42 34.08 -1.69 9.38
CA ALA A 42 33.24 -1.98 10.53
C ALA A 42 32.70 -3.42 10.53
N GLU A 43 32.39 -4.00 9.36
CA GLU A 43 31.87 -5.36 9.26
C GLU A 43 32.85 -6.47 9.67
N LEU A 44 34.14 -6.15 9.86
CA LEU A 44 35.14 -7.10 10.36
C LEU A 44 35.34 -7.02 11.87
N MET A 45 34.81 -5.99 12.52
CA MET A 45 34.97 -5.81 13.95
C MET A 45 34.00 -6.73 14.71
N PRO A 46 34.46 -7.52 15.71
CA PRO A 46 33.59 -8.41 16.47
C PRO A 46 32.43 -7.70 17.19
N GLN A 47 32.58 -6.40 17.51
CA GLN A 47 31.50 -5.60 18.12
C GLN A 47 30.35 -5.30 17.15
N PHE A 48 30.57 -5.41 15.83
CA PHE A 48 29.60 -5.12 14.78
C PHE A 48 29.16 -6.41 14.05
N SER A 49 28.83 -7.45 14.81
CA SER A 49 28.29 -8.71 14.28
C SER A 49 26.93 -8.55 13.58
N THR A 50 26.24 -7.44 13.82
CA THR A 50 25.01 -7.04 13.14
C THR A 50 25.22 -5.63 12.61
N ILE A 51 25.21 -5.49 11.29
CA ILE A 51 25.48 -4.23 10.59
C ILE A 51 24.35 -3.94 9.60
N GLU A 52 23.95 -2.68 9.49
CA GLU A 52 22.98 -2.20 8.50
C GLU A 52 23.71 -1.34 7.47
N TYR A 53 23.46 -1.61 6.18
CA TYR A 53 24.05 -0.85 5.08
C TYR A 53 23.02 0.08 4.46
N VAL A 54 23.31 1.37 4.41
CA VAL A 54 22.52 2.34 3.64
C VAL A 54 23.04 2.37 2.21
N ILE A 55 22.30 1.76 1.29
CA ILE A 55 22.64 1.78 -0.13
C ILE A 55 21.93 2.97 -0.77
N GLN A 56 22.68 3.92 -1.32
CA GLN A 56 22.14 5.02 -2.10
C GLN A 56 21.67 4.53 -3.49
N ARG A 57 20.53 3.83 -3.53
CA ARG A 57 19.86 3.43 -4.79
C ARG A 57 18.86 4.49 -5.21
N GLY A 58 19.29 5.45 -6.03
CA GLY A 58 18.39 6.38 -6.73
C GLY A 58 17.46 7.20 -5.80
N ALA A 59 16.45 7.85 -6.39
CA ALA A 59 15.47 8.63 -5.64
C ALA A 59 14.59 7.72 -4.76
N SER A 60 14.41 8.11 -3.49
CA SER A 60 13.49 7.46 -2.55
C SER A 60 12.07 7.51 -3.11
N SER A 61 11.39 6.36 -3.18
CA SER A 61 9.96 6.35 -3.51
C SER A 61 9.16 6.86 -2.31
N PRO A 62 8.11 7.69 -2.52
CA PRO A 62 7.29 8.19 -1.42
C PRO A 62 6.52 7.04 -0.77
N LEU A 63 6.30 7.14 0.55
CA LEU A 63 5.46 6.20 1.29
C LEU A 63 4.00 6.40 0.91
N ILE A 64 3.25 5.32 0.73
CA ILE A 64 1.85 5.38 0.32
C ILE A 64 0.97 4.80 1.42
N PHE A 65 -0.05 5.54 1.84
CA PHE A 65 -1.05 5.14 2.83
C PHE A 65 -2.44 5.19 2.20
N LEU A 66 -3.10 4.04 2.10
CA LEU A 66 -4.45 3.93 1.55
C LEU A 66 -5.42 3.53 2.66
N TYR A 67 -6.29 4.46 3.06
CA TYR A 67 -7.32 4.22 4.06
C TYR A 67 -8.53 3.57 3.40
N VAL A 68 -8.92 2.38 3.87
CA VAL A 68 -10.10 1.65 3.40
C VAL A 68 -11.07 1.55 4.57
N VAL A 69 -12.10 2.37 4.56
CA VAL A 69 -12.96 2.64 5.73
C VAL A 69 -14.37 2.11 5.51
N ASP A 70 -14.81 1.28 6.43
CA ASP A 70 -16.19 0.80 6.52
C ASP A 70 -17.15 1.88 7.06
N THR A 71 -18.26 2.11 6.37
CA THR A 71 -19.32 3.05 6.78
C THR A 71 -20.57 2.33 7.32
N CYS A 72 -20.59 1.00 7.36
CA CYS A 72 -21.67 0.21 7.96
C CYS A 72 -21.47 0.03 9.48
N LEU A 73 -21.19 1.13 10.19
CA LEU A 73 -20.90 1.20 11.62
C LEU A 73 -21.97 1.96 12.39
N GLU A 74 -21.92 1.86 13.71
CA GLU A 74 -22.66 2.79 14.55
C GLU A 74 -22.04 4.21 14.52
N GLU A 75 -22.80 5.22 14.91
CA GLU A 75 -22.42 6.64 14.74
C GLU A 75 -21.30 6.98 15.70
N ASP A 76 -21.37 6.47 16.93
CA ASP A 76 -20.34 6.62 17.94
C ASP A 76 -19.03 5.93 17.50
N ASP A 77 -19.12 4.70 16.97
CA ASP A 77 -17.97 3.97 16.44
C ASP A 77 -17.35 4.67 15.22
N LEU A 78 -18.19 5.15 14.30
CA LEU A 78 -17.74 5.88 13.13
C LEU A 78 -17.08 7.19 13.55
N GLN A 79 -17.65 7.91 14.52
CA GLN A 79 -17.10 9.16 15.03
C GLN A 79 -15.73 8.94 15.68
N ALA A 80 -15.58 7.93 16.54
CA ALA A 80 -14.30 7.57 17.14
C ALA A 80 -13.27 7.16 16.07
N LEU A 81 -13.71 6.47 15.00
CA LEU A 81 -12.86 6.12 13.88
C LEU A 81 -12.38 7.36 13.11
N LYS A 82 -13.26 8.33 12.84
CA LYS A 82 -12.87 9.59 12.18
C LYS A 82 -11.79 10.33 12.95
N GLU A 83 -11.95 10.48 14.26
CA GLU A 83 -10.98 11.14 15.14
C GLU A 83 -9.63 10.42 15.12
N SER A 84 -9.66 9.09 15.17
CA SER A 84 -8.45 8.26 15.08
C SER A 84 -7.74 8.40 13.73
N LEU A 85 -8.50 8.47 12.62
CA LEU A 85 -7.97 8.67 11.28
C LEU A 85 -7.35 10.06 11.14
N GLN A 86 -8.02 11.11 11.59
CA GLN A 86 -7.51 12.48 11.59
C GLN A 86 -6.22 12.61 12.41
N MET A 87 -6.17 12.00 13.59
CA MET A 87 -4.94 11.94 14.40
C MET A 87 -3.83 11.21 13.64
N SER A 88 -4.12 10.07 13.00
CA SER A 88 -3.11 9.32 12.25
C SER A 88 -2.52 10.10 11.07
N LEU A 89 -3.33 10.94 10.40
CA LEU A 89 -2.85 11.82 9.33
C LEU A 89 -1.81 12.82 9.83
N SER A 90 -2.01 13.41 11.02
CA SER A 90 -1.05 14.37 11.59
C SER A 90 0.34 13.78 11.90
N LEU A 91 0.44 12.44 11.98
CA LEU A 91 1.69 11.73 12.27
C LEU A 91 2.42 11.26 11.00
N LEU A 92 1.82 11.40 9.82
CA LEU A 92 2.42 10.95 8.57
C LEU A 92 3.49 11.93 8.07
N PRO A 93 4.55 11.43 7.41
CA PRO A 93 5.53 12.28 6.74
C PRO A 93 4.87 13.19 5.69
N PRO A 94 5.32 14.44 5.53
CA PRO A 94 4.69 15.42 4.64
C PRO A 94 4.73 15.01 3.15
N ASP A 95 5.71 14.19 2.76
CA ASP A 95 5.89 13.66 1.40
C ASP A 95 5.12 12.35 1.15
N ALA A 96 4.48 11.80 2.18
CA ALA A 96 3.68 10.59 2.04
C ALA A 96 2.43 10.84 1.18
N LEU A 97 2.14 9.90 0.29
CA LEU A 97 0.94 9.90 -0.52
C LEU A 97 -0.21 9.25 0.25
N VAL A 98 -1.35 9.92 0.30
CA VAL A 98 -2.54 9.43 0.98
C VAL A 98 -3.68 9.25 -0.03
N GLY A 99 -4.44 8.17 0.15
CA GLY A 99 -5.69 7.91 -0.55
C GLY A 99 -6.79 7.46 0.40
N LEU A 100 -8.03 7.64 -0.02
CA LEU A 100 -9.22 7.24 0.75
C LEU A 100 -10.20 6.44 -0.11
N ILE A 101 -10.61 5.30 0.43
CA ILE A 101 -11.68 4.45 -0.09
C ILE A 101 -12.66 4.24 1.05
N THR A 102 -13.93 4.53 0.83
CA THR A 102 -15.01 4.22 1.77
C THR A 102 -15.87 3.12 1.20
N PHE A 103 -16.39 2.24 2.05
CA PHE A 103 -17.24 1.15 1.59
C PHE A 103 -18.36 0.82 2.56
N GLY A 104 -19.48 0.42 2.00
CA GLY A 104 -20.61 -0.20 2.69
C GLY A 104 -21.23 -1.21 1.75
N ARG A 105 -22.45 -0.94 1.29
CA ARG A 105 -23.06 -1.69 0.17
C ARG A 105 -22.34 -1.44 -1.16
N MET A 106 -21.84 -0.22 -1.34
CA MET A 106 -21.06 0.17 -2.51
C MET A 106 -19.65 0.54 -2.05
N VAL A 107 -18.68 0.48 -2.96
CA VAL A 107 -17.31 0.94 -2.71
C VAL A 107 -17.12 2.27 -3.42
N GLN A 108 -16.61 3.27 -2.70
CA GLN A 108 -16.38 4.62 -3.19
C GLN A 108 -14.89 4.93 -3.13
N VAL A 109 -14.29 5.22 -4.28
CA VAL A 109 -12.90 5.69 -4.37
C VAL A 109 -12.93 7.21 -4.48
N HIS A 110 -12.35 7.90 -3.50
CA HIS A 110 -12.37 9.36 -3.43
C HIS A 110 -11.25 9.97 -4.26
N GLU A 111 -11.59 10.98 -5.07
CA GLU A 111 -10.64 11.76 -5.86
C GLU A 111 -10.22 12.99 -5.05
N LEU A 112 -8.96 13.03 -4.62
CA LEU A 112 -8.44 14.05 -3.70
C LEU A 112 -7.84 15.26 -4.44
N SER A 113 -7.73 15.19 -5.78
CA SER A 113 -7.16 16.26 -6.61
C SER A 113 -8.14 17.36 -7.01
N CYS A 114 -9.36 17.40 -6.44
CA CYS A 114 -10.38 18.36 -6.83
C CYS A 114 -10.52 19.49 -5.80
N GLU A 115 -10.41 20.74 -6.24
CA GLU A 115 -10.63 21.92 -5.41
C GLU A 115 -12.13 22.28 -5.43
N GLY A 116 -12.75 22.34 -4.25
CA GLY A 116 -14.12 22.81 -4.05
C GLY A 116 -15.26 21.80 -4.29
N ILE A 117 -14.99 20.63 -4.90
CA ILE A 117 -15.99 19.56 -5.07
C ILE A 117 -15.35 18.21 -4.74
N SER A 118 -15.88 17.49 -3.76
CA SER A 118 -15.49 16.10 -3.52
C SER A 118 -16.13 15.18 -4.56
N LYS A 119 -15.30 14.53 -5.38
CA LYS A 119 -15.74 13.56 -6.39
C LYS A 119 -15.34 12.15 -5.98
N SER A 120 -16.24 11.20 -6.12
CA SER A 120 -15.97 9.78 -5.84
C SER A 120 -16.47 8.87 -6.96
N TYR A 121 -15.74 7.78 -7.18
CA TYR A 121 -16.08 6.72 -8.13
C TYR A 121 -16.76 5.59 -7.39
N VAL A 122 -18.00 5.29 -7.77
CA VAL A 122 -18.83 4.29 -7.08
C VAL A 122 -18.83 2.97 -7.84
N PHE A 123 -18.36 1.92 -7.19
CA PHE A 123 -18.33 0.55 -7.68
C PHE A 123 -19.36 -0.30 -6.95
N ARG A 124 -19.95 -1.26 -7.67
CA ARG A 124 -20.89 -2.20 -7.08
C ARG A 124 -20.14 -3.25 -6.26
N GLY A 125 -20.46 -3.36 -4.98
CA GLY A 125 -19.90 -4.34 -4.05
C GLY A 125 -20.25 -5.81 -4.32
N THR A 126 -20.99 -6.11 -5.38
CA THR A 126 -21.42 -7.47 -5.74
C THR A 126 -20.57 -8.12 -6.84
N LYS A 127 -19.79 -7.33 -7.58
CA LYS A 127 -18.98 -7.82 -8.70
C LYS A 127 -17.51 -7.76 -8.34
N ASP A 128 -16.79 -8.82 -8.69
CA ASP A 128 -15.33 -8.79 -8.69
C ASP A 128 -14.85 -8.00 -9.91
N LEU A 129 -13.82 -7.17 -9.71
CA LEU A 129 -13.26 -6.30 -10.72
C LEU A 129 -11.77 -6.59 -10.81
N THR A 130 -11.29 -6.85 -12.03
CA THR A 130 -9.86 -7.04 -12.26
C THR A 130 -9.11 -5.71 -12.15
N ALA A 131 -7.83 -5.75 -11.76
CA ALA A 131 -6.98 -4.56 -11.67
C ALA A 131 -7.01 -3.73 -12.96
N LYS A 132 -6.99 -4.38 -14.13
CA LYS A 132 -7.10 -3.71 -15.44
C LYS A 132 -8.43 -2.97 -15.62
N GLN A 133 -9.56 -3.59 -15.28
CA GLN A 133 -10.87 -2.94 -15.37
C GLN A 133 -10.98 -1.75 -14.41
N ILE A 134 -10.41 -1.87 -13.20
CA ILE A 134 -10.35 -0.77 -12.23
C ILE A 134 -9.53 0.38 -12.80
N GLN A 135 -8.37 0.09 -13.38
CA GLN A 135 -7.51 1.08 -14.03
C GLN A 135 -8.22 1.78 -15.19
N ASP A 136 -8.94 1.03 -16.02
CA ASP A 136 -9.71 1.59 -17.15
C ASP A 136 -10.86 2.48 -16.66
N MET A 137 -11.62 2.05 -15.65
CA MET A 137 -12.74 2.82 -15.09
C MET A 137 -12.29 4.07 -14.33
N LEU A 138 -11.13 4.01 -13.66
CA LEU A 138 -10.52 5.16 -12.98
C LEU A 138 -9.73 6.06 -13.95
N GLY A 139 -9.61 5.68 -15.23
CA GLY A 139 -8.88 6.42 -16.25
C GLY A 139 -7.39 6.54 -15.94
N LEU A 140 -6.81 5.50 -15.33
CA LEU A 140 -5.38 5.38 -15.00
C LEU A 140 -4.56 4.83 -16.17
N THR A 141 -5.20 4.09 -17.07
CA THR A 141 -4.63 3.67 -18.34
C THR A 141 -4.52 4.88 -19.28
N LYS A 142 -3.29 5.16 -19.73
CA LYS A 142 -3.04 6.17 -20.76
C LYS A 142 -3.91 5.84 -21.99
N PRO A 143 -4.76 6.74 -22.50
CA PRO A 143 -5.17 6.60 -23.88
C PRO A 143 -3.90 6.65 -24.72
N ALA A 144 -3.70 5.64 -25.57
CA ALA A 144 -2.65 5.67 -26.58
C ALA A 144 -2.92 6.86 -27.50
N MET A 145 -2.33 8.01 -27.18
CA MET A 145 -2.29 9.14 -28.09
C MET A 145 -1.54 8.69 -29.34
N PRO A 146 -2.09 8.86 -30.55
CA PRO A 146 -1.37 8.54 -31.76
C PRO A 146 -0.10 9.40 -31.83
N VAL A 147 1.01 8.75 -32.13
CA VAL A 147 2.35 9.34 -32.22
C VAL A 147 2.34 10.46 -33.27
N GLN A 148 2.39 11.72 -32.83
CA GLN A 148 2.80 12.84 -33.67
C GLN A 148 4.21 13.30 -33.28
N PRO A 149 5.08 13.64 -34.26
CA PRO A 149 6.50 13.82 -34.00
C PRO A 149 6.82 15.16 -33.31
N VAL A 150 7.47 15.03 -32.15
CA VAL A 150 8.55 15.82 -31.53
C VAL A 150 8.58 17.34 -31.77
N ARG A 151 8.32 18.09 -30.69
CA ARG A 151 8.97 19.39 -30.40
C ARG A 151 9.72 19.29 -29.06
N PRO A 152 10.94 19.84 -28.94
CA PRO A 152 11.68 19.82 -27.68
C PRO A 152 11.22 20.98 -26.80
N ALA A 153 10.56 20.70 -25.68
CA ALA A 153 10.24 21.71 -24.67
C ALA A 153 10.27 21.10 -23.27
N GLN A 154 11.16 21.68 -22.45
CA GLN A 154 11.19 21.81 -20.98
C GLN A 154 10.93 20.58 -20.08
N PRO A 155 11.65 20.47 -18.93
CA PRO A 155 11.30 19.53 -17.86
C PRO A 155 10.03 20.03 -17.17
N GLN A 156 8.89 19.84 -17.83
CA GLN A 156 7.58 20.09 -17.25
C GLN A 156 7.26 18.92 -16.33
N GLU A 157 7.16 19.17 -15.02
CA GLU A 157 6.59 18.25 -14.05
C GLU A 157 5.20 17.86 -14.53
N ARG A 158 5.10 16.71 -15.21
CA ARG A 158 3.82 16.22 -15.69
C ARG A 158 3.07 15.74 -14.44
N PRO A 159 1.87 16.26 -14.12
CA PRO A 159 1.03 15.62 -13.13
C PRO A 159 0.64 14.27 -13.73
N SER A 160 1.35 13.25 -13.29
CA SER A 160 1.03 11.85 -13.58
C SER A 160 -0.44 11.63 -13.21
N VAL A 161 -1.24 11.07 -14.11
CA VAL A 161 -2.65 10.76 -13.89
C VAL A 161 -2.88 9.91 -12.63
N SER A 162 -1.83 9.21 -12.17
CA SER A 162 -1.75 8.46 -10.92
C SER A 162 -1.84 9.31 -9.65
N SER A 163 -1.73 10.64 -9.76
CA SER A 163 -1.83 11.56 -8.60
C SER A 163 -3.27 11.92 -8.24
N ARG A 164 -4.29 11.60 -9.06
CA ARG A 164 -5.67 12.06 -8.76
C ARG A 164 -6.26 11.46 -7.48
N PHE A 165 -5.98 10.18 -7.24
CA PHE A 165 -6.49 9.44 -6.08
C PHE A 165 -5.49 9.40 -4.92
N LEU A 166 -4.21 9.64 -5.21
CA LEU A 166 -3.10 9.59 -4.25
C LEU A 166 -2.36 10.92 -4.29
N GLN A 167 -2.57 11.74 -3.26
CA GLN A 167 -1.98 13.08 -3.17
C GLN A 167 -1.05 13.16 -1.97
N PRO A 168 0.04 13.96 -2.06
CA PRO A 168 0.90 14.23 -0.91
C PRO A 168 0.12 14.88 0.22
N ILE A 169 0.32 14.41 1.45
CA ILE A 169 -0.46 14.88 2.61
C ILE A 169 -0.37 16.40 2.80
N HIS A 170 0.80 17.02 2.60
CA HIS A 170 0.98 18.47 2.76
C HIS A 170 0.13 19.34 1.81
N LYS A 171 -0.44 18.76 0.74
CA LYS A 171 -1.29 19.48 -0.21
C LYS A 171 -2.78 19.35 0.09
N ILE A 172 -3.17 18.26 0.75
CA ILE A 172 -4.57 17.84 0.89
C ILE A 172 -4.97 17.61 2.35
N ASP A 173 -4.14 18.04 3.31
CA ASP A 173 -4.35 17.84 4.74
C ASP A 173 -5.70 18.38 5.22
N MET A 174 -6.04 19.63 4.86
CA MET A 174 -7.30 20.25 5.21
C MET A 174 -8.48 19.55 4.52
N ASN A 175 -8.42 19.39 3.19
CA ASN A 175 -9.48 18.73 2.42
C ASN A 175 -9.76 17.31 2.91
N LEU A 176 -8.72 16.54 3.24
CA LEU A 176 -8.87 15.17 3.72
C LEU A 176 -9.42 15.14 5.15
N THR A 177 -9.02 16.08 6.01
CA THR A 177 -9.57 16.22 7.37
C THR A 177 -11.05 16.53 7.34
N ASP A 178 -11.47 17.47 6.48
CA ASP A 178 -12.87 17.84 6.28
C ASP A 178 -13.67 16.67 5.72
N LEU A 179 -13.16 16.01 4.67
CA LEU A 179 -13.81 14.84 4.06
C LEU A 179 -13.99 13.71 5.09
N LEU A 180 -12.97 13.42 5.91
CA LEU A 180 -13.08 12.46 7.00
C LEU A 180 -14.14 12.89 8.03
N GLY A 181 -14.20 14.17 8.39
CA GLY A 181 -15.21 14.71 9.29
C GLY A 181 -16.63 14.55 8.76
N GLU A 182 -16.82 14.77 7.46
CA GLU A 182 -18.09 14.66 6.74
C GLU A 182 -18.54 13.23 6.43
N LEU A 183 -17.72 12.20 6.73
CA LEU A 183 -18.11 10.82 6.48
C LEU A 183 -19.42 10.45 7.21
N GLN A 184 -20.38 9.89 6.50
CA GLN A 184 -21.65 9.47 7.07
C GLN A 184 -21.77 7.94 7.01
N ARG A 185 -22.71 7.41 7.81
CA ARG A 185 -23.11 6.01 7.73
C ARG A 185 -23.59 5.67 6.31
N ASP A 186 -23.44 4.40 5.95
CA ASP A 186 -23.98 3.89 4.68
C ASP A 186 -25.47 4.27 4.55
N PRO A 187 -25.89 4.98 3.48
CA PRO A 187 -27.25 5.53 3.38
C PRO A 187 -28.33 4.45 3.19
N TRP A 188 -27.95 3.18 3.05
CA TRP A 188 -28.87 2.09 2.82
C TRP A 188 -29.49 1.59 4.12
N PRO A 189 -30.83 1.61 4.25
CA PRO A 189 -31.49 1.14 5.46
C PRO A 189 -31.28 -0.37 5.63
N VAL A 190 -31.07 -0.78 6.88
CA VAL A 190 -30.90 -2.18 7.26
C VAL A 190 -32.25 -2.72 7.76
N PRO A 191 -32.88 -3.68 7.06
CA PRO A 191 -34.16 -4.23 7.49
C PRO A 191 -34.04 -4.96 8.84
N GLN A 192 -35.14 -5.02 9.59
CA GLN A 192 -35.18 -5.75 10.85
C GLN A 192 -34.81 -7.23 10.63
N GLY A 193 -33.95 -7.78 11.50
CA GLY A 193 -33.48 -9.16 11.36
C GLY A 193 -32.40 -9.35 10.29
N LYS A 194 -31.88 -8.27 9.70
CA LYS A 194 -30.78 -8.33 8.73
C LYS A 194 -29.53 -7.58 9.20
N ARG A 195 -28.39 -7.99 8.67
CA ARG A 195 -27.08 -7.35 8.79
C ARG A 195 -26.93 -6.30 7.68
N PRO A 196 -26.12 -5.24 7.89
CA PRO A 196 -25.72 -4.34 6.82
C PRO A 196 -25.05 -5.11 5.68
N LEU A 197 -25.26 -4.65 4.44
CA LEU A 197 -24.60 -5.20 3.26
C LEU A 197 -23.19 -4.62 3.17
N ARG A 198 -22.18 -5.46 3.41
CA ARG A 198 -20.79 -5.04 3.53
C ARG A 198 -19.92 -5.74 2.50
N SER A 199 -19.33 -4.94 1.63
CA SER A 199 -18.55 -5.40 0.47
C SER A 199 -17.02 -5.30 0.67
N THR A 200 -16.53 -5.77 1.82
CA THR A 200 -15.11 -5.67 2.21
C THR A 200 -14.16 -6.29 1.19
N GLY A 201 -14.50 -7.45 0.62
CA GLY A 201 -13.63 -8.13 -0.36
C GLY A 201 -13.46 -7.33 -1.65
N VAL A 202 -14.54 -6.70 -2.13
CA VAL A 202 -14.49 -5.82 -3.31
C VAL A 202 -13.71 -4.54 -2.99
N ALA A 203 -13.91 -3.96 -1.81
CA ALA A 203 -13.17 -2.78 -1.38
C ALA A 203 -11.65 -3.04 -1.37
N LEU A 204 -11.24 -4.20 -0.86
CA LEU A 204 -9.84 -4.61 -0.84
C LEU A 204 -9.31 -4.89 -2.25
N SER A 205 -10.07 -5.57 -3.11
CA SER A 205 -9.70 -5.82 -4.51
C SER A 205 -9.48 -4.50 -5.27
N ILE A 206 -10.36 -3.52 -5.08
CA ILE A 206 -10.24 -2.17 -5.67
C ILE A 206 -9.00 -1.45 -5.14
N ALA A 207 -8.74 -1.51 -3.82
CA ALA A 207 -7.57 -0.90 -3.20
C ALA A 207 -6.26 -1.47 -3.78
N VAL A 208 -6.19 -2.79 -3.94
CA VAL A 208 -5.04 -3.47 -4.55
C VAL A 208 -4.90 -3.07 -6.02
N GLY A 209 -5.98 -3.11 -6.80
CA GLY A 209 -5.95 -2.76 -8.23
C GLY A 209 -5.59 -1.30 -8.50
N LEU A 210 -5.97 -0.39 -7.60
CA LEU A 210 -5.58 1.02 -7.63
C LEU A 210 -4.06 1.18 -7.43
N LEU A 211 -3.49 0.52 -6.42
CA LEU A 211 -2.05 0.59 -6.14
C LEU A 211 -1.21 -0.10 -7.21
N GLU A 212 -1.66 -1.25 -7.71
CA GLU A 212 -1.01 -1.97 -8.81
C GLU A 212 -0.93 -1.12 -10.09
N GLY A 213 -1.98 -0.34 -10.37
CA GLY A 213 -2.04 0.54 -11.52
C GLY A 213 -1.27 1.85 -11.39
N THR A 214 -1.03 2.32 -10.15
CA THR A 214 -0.42 3.64 -9.90
C THR A 214 1.06 3.55 -9.52
N PHE A 215 1.41 2.67 -8.59
CA PHE A 215 2.74 2.55 -8.00
C PHE A 215 3.16 1.07 -7.84
N PRO A 216 3.44 0.35 -8.95
CA PRO A 216 3.96 -1.02 -8.85
C PRO A 216 5.35 -1.05 -8.19
N ASN A 217 5.61 -2.09 -7.39
CA ASN A 217 6.89 -2.32 -6.71
C ASN A 217 7.33 -1.22 -5.73
N THR A 218 6.39 -0.41 -5.23
CA THR A 218 6.65 0.63 -4.23
C THR A 218 6.06 0.22 -2.88
N GLY A 219 6.67 0.67 -1.77
CA GLY A 219 6.15 0.44 -0.43
C GLY A 219 4.82 1.17 -0.23
N ALA A 220 3.73 0.41 -0.07
CA ALA A 220 2.40 0.93 0.20
C ALA A 220 1.74 0.18 1.35
N ARG A 221 0.93 0.88 2.14
CA ARG A 221 0.17 0.33 3.26
C ARG A 221 -1.32 0.53 3.03
N ILE A 222 -2.03 -0.57 2.78
CA ILE A 222 -3.50 -0.60 2.77
C ILE A 222 -3.96 -0.80 4.22
N MET A 223 -4.70 0.16 4.77
CA MET A 223 -5.22 0.12 6.13
C MET A 223 -6.73 -0.07 6.07
N LEU A 224 -7.17 -1.31 6.33
CA LEU A 224 -8.57 -1.70 6.33
C LEU A 224 -9.17 -1.54 7.73
N PHE A 225 -10.22 -0.74 7.84
CA PHE A 225 -11.02 -0.56 9.04
C PHE A 225 -12.40 -1.17 8.78
N THR A 226 -12.79 -2.18 9.56
CA THR A 226 -14.06 -2.90 9.41
C THR A 226 -14.64 -3.19 10.79
N GLY A 227 -15.88 -2.79 11.08
CA GLY A 227 -16.56 -3.15 12.33
C GLY A 227 -17.51 -4.35 12.23
N GLY A 228 -17.18 -5.35 11.40
CA GLY A 228 -18.10 -6.44 11.11
C GLY A 228 -17.69 -7.31 9.91
N PRO A 229 -18.37 -8.46 9.74
CA PRO A 229 -18.04 -9.42 8.69
C PRO A 229 -18.52 -8.96 7.30
N PRO A 230 -17.83 -9.35 6.22
CA PRO A 230 -18.33 -9.15 4.87
C PRO A 230 -19.58 -10.00 4.61
N THR A 231 -20.66 -9.35 4.21
CA THR A 231 -21.98 -9.96 3.96
C THR A 231 -22.40 -9.92 2.49
N GLN A 232 -21.56 -9.34 1.63
CA GLN A 232 -21.83 -9.21 0.21
C GLN A 232 -20.55 -9.31 -0.62
N GLY A 233 -20.68 -9.94 -1.80
CA GLY A 233 -19.63 -9.97 -2.83
C GLY A 233 -18.61 -11.09 -2.65
N PRO A 234 -17.54 -11.08 -3.47
CA PRO A 234 -16.34 -11.89 -3.25
C PRO A 234 -15.80 -11.70 -1.83
N GLY A 235 -15.35 -12.79 -1.19
CA GLY A 235 -14.90 -12.76 0.20
C GLY A 235 -16.03 -12.70 1.25
N MET A 236 -17.30 -12.90 0.86
CA MET A 236 -18.42 -12.98 1.80
C MET A 236 -18.22 -14.09 2.83
N VAL A 237 -18.41 -13.76 4.11
CA VAL A 237 -18.16 -14.62 5.28
C VAL A 237 -19.45 -15.18 5.87
N VAL A 238 -20.51 -14.40 5.86
CA VAL A 238 -21.83 -14.74 6.41
C VAL A 238 -22.91 -14.09 5.55
N GLY A 239 -24.11 -14.65 5.53
CA GLY A 239 -25.26 -14.02 4.86
C GLY A 239 -25.75 -12.75 5.58
N ASP A 240 -26.70 -12.07 4.96
CA ASP A 240 -27.35 -10.88 5.53
C ASP A 240 -28.37 -11.24 6.62
N GLU A 241 -28.88 -12.46 6.70
CA GLU A 241 -29.88 -12.83 7.70
C GLU A 241 -29.26 -13.03 9.10
N LEU A 242 -29.77 -12.30 10.10
CA LEU A 242 -29.29 -12.42 11.49
C LEU A 242 -29.60 -13.78 12.13
N LYS A 243 -30.63 -14.48 11.63
CA LYS A 243 -30.99 -15.83 12.08
C LYS A 243 -29.86 -16.84 11.83
N VAL A 244 -28.99 -16.56 10.85
CA VAL A 244 -27.83 -17.38 10.56
C VAL A 244 -26.65 -16.85 11.38
N PRO A 245 -26.14 -17.62 12.35
CA PRO A 245 -25.00 -17.20 13.14
C PRO A 245 -23.74 -17.12 12.26
N ILE A 246 -22.77 -16.33 12.72
CA ILE A 246 -21.43 -16.37 12.14
C ILE A 246 -20.83 -17.73 12.50
N ARG A 247 -20.15 -18.36 11.54
CA ARG A 247 -19.55 -19.71 11.70
C ARG A 247 -18.73 -19.80 13.00
N SER A 248 -18.91 -20.90 13.72
CA SER A 248 -18.08 -21.28 14.86
C SER A 248 -17.01 -22.30 14.46
N TRP A 249 -16.07 -22.59 15.37
CA TRP A 249 -15.12 -23.68 15.18
C TRP A 249 -15.79 -25.03 14.96
N HIS A 250 -16.87 -25.31 15.69
CA HIS A 250 -17.66 -26.54 15.55
C HIS A 250 -18.32 -26.66 14.18
N ASP A 251 -18.79 -25.54 13.61
CA ASP A 251 -19.37 -25.52 12.27
C ASP A 251 -18.34 -25.77 11.17
N ILE A 252 -17.09 -25.36 11.40
CA ILE A 252 -15.98 -25.61 10.48
C ILE A 252 -15.58 -27.08 10.52
N GLU A 253 -15.44 -27.66 11.71
CA GLU A 253 -15.09 -29.08 11.87
C GLU A 253 -16.13 -30.00 11.23
N LYS A 254 -17.41 -29.62 11.30
CA LYS A 254 -18.54 -30.35 10.69
C LYS A 254 -18.79 -30.03 9.22
N ASP A 255 -17.91 -29.27 8.56
CA ASP A 255 -18.03 -28.78 7.17
C ASP A 255 -19.37 -28.05 6.87
N ASN A 256 -19.99 -27.44 7.89
CA ASN A 256 -21.23 -26.67 7.76
C ASN A 256 -20.97 -25.18 7.44
N ALA A 257 -19.69 -24.80 7.25
CA ALA A 257 -19.26 -23.44 6.95
C ALA A 257 -19.33 -23.12 5.44
N ARG A 258 -20.55 -22.90 4.93
CA ARG A 258 -20.84 -22.70 3.49
C ARG A 258 -19.99 -21.65 2.76
N PHE A 259 -19.54 -20.62 3.47
CA PHE A 259 -18.81 -19.49 2.89
C PHE A 259 -17.29 -19.58 3.03
N MET A 260 -16.76 -20.52 3.82
CA MET A 260 -15.33 -20.54 4.16
C MET A 260 -14.43 -20.87 2.96
N LYS A 261 -14.78 -21.91 2.19
CA LYS A 261 -13.99 -22.35 1.01
C LYS A 261 -14.01 -21.36 -0.16
N LYS A 262 -15.00 -20.47 -0.23
CA LYS A 262 -15.15 -19.47 -1.30
C LYS A 262 -14.58 -18.10 -0.91
N ALA A 263 -14.35 -17.88 0.39
CA ALA A 263 -13.81 -16.63 0.92
C ALA A 263 -12.28 -16.67 1.09
N THR A 264 -11.68 -17.85 1.02
CA THR A 264 -10.22 -18.08 1.03
C THR A 264 -9.72 -18.21 -0.40
#